data_AF-A0A4S4FXA1-F1
#
_entry.id   AF-A0A4S4FXA1-F1
#
_cell.length_a   1.000
_cell.length_b   1.000
_cell.length_c   1.000
_cell.angle_alpha   90.00
_cell.angle_beta   90.00
_cell.angle_gamma   90.00
#
_symmetry.space_group_name_H-M   'P 1'
#
loop_
_entity.id
_entity.type
_entity.pdbx_description
1 polymer ?
#
loop_
_entity_poly.entity_id
_entity_poly.type
_entity_poly.pdbx_seq_one_letter_code
_entity_poly.pdbx_strand_id
1 'polypeptide(L)'
;MITEDKITEIFCLADDFCKYFSSELKKHQLCDGKKHRNKPGRLSYAEVITILILFHSKGFRCLKHFYTQCVCKHLLHLFPKTVSYNRFVELQKSVLLSLTVFIKEVLLGACTGIAYVDST
;
A
#
# COMPACT_ATOMS: atom_id res chain seq x y z
N MET A 1 -10.40 11.50 13.25
CA MET A 1 -10.32 11.59 11.77
C MET A 1 -8.86 11.55 11.37
N ILE A 2 -8.47 10.75 10.38
CA ILE A 2 -7.12 10.84 9.79
C ILE A 2 -7.03 12.18 9.03
N THR A 3 -6.05 13.00 9.39
CA THR A 3 -5.72 14.27 8.71
C THR A 3 -4.89 14.01 7.45
N GLU A 4 -4.89 14.96 6.51
CA GLU A 4 -4.08 14.85 5.28
C GLU A 4 -2.58 14.75 5.58
N ASP A 5 -2.10 15.43 6.63
CA ASP A 5 -0.70 15.33 7.09
C ASP A 5 -0.35 13.88 7.45
N LYS A 6 -1.27 13.17 8.12
CA LYS A 6 -1.06 11.77 8.49
C LYS A 6 -1.10 10.84 7.28
N ILE A 7 -1.91 11.16 6.26
CA ILE A 7 -1.90 10.43 4.99
C ILE A 7 -0.54 10.59 4.31
N THR A 8 -0.04 11.83 4.26
CA THR A 8 1.26 12.15 3.68
C THR A 8 2.39 11.45 4.41
N GLU A 9 2.36 11.43 5.75
CA GLU A 9 3.34 10.71 6.57
C GLU A 9 3.36 9.21 6.26
N ILE A 10 2.18 8.56 6.23
CA ILE A 10 2.07 7.14 5.86
C ILE A 10 2.61 6.89 4.45
N PHE A 11 2.28 7.78 3.51
CA PHE A 11 2.76 7.68 2.14
C PHE A 11 4.28 7.79 2.06
N CYS A 12 4.89 8.76 2.73
CA CYS A 12 6.35 8.93 2.76
C CYS A 12 7.04 7.67 3.32
N LEU A 13 6.55 7.14 4.45
CA LEU A 13 7.07 5.90 5.03
C LEU A 13 6.94 4.72 4.07
N ALA A 14 5.77 4.58 3.42
CA ALA A 14 5.52 3.52 2.47
C ALA A 14 6.39 3.64 1.21
N ASP A 15 6.64 4.87 0.72
CA ASP A 15 7.44 5.14 -0.48
C ASP A 15 8.91 4.83 -0.24
N ASP A 16 9.47 5.28 0.88
CA ASP A 16 10.85 4.97 1.26
C ASP A 16 11.05 3.47 1.51
N PHE A 17 10.10 2.83 2.18
CA PHE A 17 10.08 1.38 2.32
C PHE A 17 10.04 0.68 0.97
N CYS A 18 9.15 1.07 0.05
CA CYS A 18 9.03 0.42 -1.27
C CYS A 18 10.32 0.54 -2.09
N LYS A 19 10.99 1.70 -2.05
CA LYS A 19 12.28 1.91 -2.71
C LYS A 19 13.34 0.96 -2.14
N TYR A 20 13.47 0.90 -0.82
CA TYR A 20 14.39 0.00 -0.15
C TYR A 20 14.08 -1.48 -0.44
N PHE A 21 12.84 -1.89 -0.18
CA PHE A 21 12.40 -3.28 -0.28
C PHE A 21 12.46 -3.81 -1.71
N SER A 22 12.12 -2.99 -2.71
CA SER A 22 12.24 -3.39 -4.12
C SER A 22 13.70 -3.56 -4.57
N SER A 23 14.62 -2.76 -4.03
CA SER A 23 16.06 -2.92 -4.26
C SER A 23 16.56 -4.22 -3.64
N GLU A 24 16.16 -4.49 -2.41
CA GLU A 24 16.57 -5.71 -1.70
C GLU A 24 15.99 -6.97 -2.34
N LEU A 25 14.71 -6.97 -2.69
CA LEU A 25 14.06 -8.08 -3.40
C LEU A 25 14.77 -8.41 -4.71
N LYS A 26 15.21 -7.41 -5.48
CA LYS A 26 15.90 -7.63 -6.75
C LYS A 26 17.23 -8.37 -6.59
N LYS A 27 17.94 -8.19 -5.47
CA LYS A 27 19.21 -8.89 -5.21
C LYS A 27 19.02 -10.39 -4.99
N HIS A 28 17.88 -10.78 -4.42
CA HIS A 28 17.55 -12.16 -4.09
C HIS A 28 16.59 -12.81 -5.10
N GLN A 29 16.27 -12.12 -6.20
CA GLN A 29 15.42 -12.66 -7.27
C GLN A 29 16.20 -13.62 -8.16
N LEU A 30 15.62 -14.79 -8.40
CA LEU A 30 16.13 -15.75 -9.37
C LEU A 30 15.84 -15.26 -10.80
N CYS A 31 16.84 -15.36 -11.67
CA CYS A 31 16.70 -15.03 -13.09
C CYS A 31 16.16 -16.24 -13.87
N ASP A 32 15.04 -16.07 -14.60
CA ASP A 32 14.51 -17.07 -15.55
C ASP A 32 15.34 -17.12 -16.86
N GLY A 33 16.13 -16.08 -17.15
CA GLY A 33 16.87 -15.92 -18.40
C GLY A 33 16.08 -15.19 -19.50
N LYS A 34 14.78 -14.98 -19.32
CA LYS A 34 13.95 -14.15 -20.21
C LYS A 34 13.98 -12.67 -19.82
N LYS A 35 13.86 -11.80 -20.83
CA LYS A 35 13.63 -10.36 -20.62
C LYS A 35 12.16 -10.13 -20.27
N HIS A 36 11.91 -9.66 -19.06
CA HIS A 36 10.58 -9.22 -18.63
C HIS A 36 10.39 -7.73 -18.87
N ARG A 37 9.16 -7.34 -19.22
CA ARG A 37 8.80 -5.93 -19.38
C ARG A 37 8.80 -5.24 -18.02
N ASN A 38 9.69 -4.26 -17.84
CA ASN A 38 9.70 -3.39 -16.66
C ASN A 38 9.05 -2.04 -16.99
N LYS A 39 7.72 -1.95 -16.88
CA LYS A 39 6.99 -0.69 -17.06
C LYS A 39 6.32 -0.30 -15.74
N PRO A 40 6.60 0.90 -15.19
CA PRO A 40 5.95 1.35 -13.97
C PRO A 40 4.44 1.43 -14.19
N GLY A 41 3.68 0.98 -13.19
CA GLY A 41 2.24 1.14 -13.14
C GLY A 41 1.85 2.62 -13.06
N ARG A 42 0.59 2.94 -13.39
CA ARG A 42 0.03 4.28 -13.16
C ARG A 42 -0.04 4.64 -11.67
N LEU A 43 -0.34 3.64 -10.85
CA LEU A 43 -0.42 3.72 -9.39
C LEU A 43 0.78 2.96 -8.82
N SER A 44 1.55 3.60 -7.94
CA SER A 44 2.75 3.06 -7.33
C SER A 44 2.40 2.06 -6.22
N TYR A 45 3.36 1.22 -5.82
CA TYR A 45 3.16 0.30 -4.70
C TYR A 45 2.92 1.03 -3.37
N ALA A 46 3.58 2.17 -3.16
CA ALA A 46 3.38 3.02 -1.99
C ALA A 46 1.97 3.61 -1.96
N GLU A 47 1.44 4.06 -3.10
CA GLU A 47 0.06 4.54 -3.20
C GLU A 47 -0.94 3.43 -2.87
N VAL A 48 -0.74 2.21 -3.40
CA VAL A 48 -1.61 1.07 -3.11
C VAL A 48 -1.59 0.71 -1.62
N ILE A 49 -0.39 0.62 -1.01
CA ILE A 49 -0.23 0.37 0.43
C ILE A 49 -0.95 1.43 1.26
N THR A 50 -0.75 2.71 0.92
CA THR A 50 -1.37 3.84 1.61
C THR A 50 -2.90 3.75 1.53
N ILE A 51 -3.46 3.47 0.34
CA ILE A 51 -4.90 3.31 0.16
C ILE A 51 -5.45 2.14 0.99
N LEU A 52 -4.74 1.02 1.08
CA LEU A 52 -5.16 -0.13 1.89
C LEU A 52 -5.15 0.21 3.39
N ILE A 53 -4.12 0.89 3.88
CA ILE A 53 -4.08 1.35 5.27
C ILE A 53 -5.25 2.30 5.55
N LEU A 54 -5.50 3.27 4.66
CA LEU A 54 -6.62 4.21 4.80
C LEU A 54 -7.98 3.52 4.79
N PHE A 55 -8.15 2.47 3.99
CA PHE A 55 -9.37 1.67 3.96
C PHE A 55 -9.67 1.09 5.35
N HIS A 56 -8.67 0.44 5.96
CA HIS A 56 -8.80 -0.15 7.29
C HIS A 56 -9.00 0.92 8.36
N SER A 57 -8.23 2.01 8.34
CA SER A 57 -8.34 3.05 9.36
C SER A 57 -9.62 3.88 9.30
N LYS A 58 -10.27 4.00 8.13
CA LYS A 58 -11.56 4.69 8.00
C LYS A 58 -12.77 3.79 8.27
N GLY A 59 -12.58 2.48 8.48
CA GLY A 59 -13.65 1.56 8.88
C GLY A 59 -14.70 1.29 7.78
N PHE A 60 -14.34 1.42 6.51
CA PHE A 60 -15.26 1.08 5.42
C PHE A 60 -15.45 -0.43 5.33
N ARG A 61 -16.69 -0.90 5.17
CA ARG A 61 -16.99 -2.34 5.00
C ARG A 61 -16.67 -2.86 3.59
N CYS A 62 -16.79 -2.00 2.58
CA CYS A 62 -16.66 -2.40 1.18
C CYS A 62 -15.51 -1.65 0.50
N LEU A 63 -14.46 -2.38 0.15
CA LEU A 63 -13.28 -1.83 -0.51
C LEU A 63 -13.61 -1.18 -1.87
N LYS A 64 -14.53 -1.79 -2.64
CA LYS A 64 -14.99 -1.24 -3.92
C LYS A 64 -15.66 0.12 -3.75
N HIS A 65 -16.53 0.24 -2.75
CA HIS A 65 -17.21 1.51 -2.47
C HIS A 65 -16.20 2.57 -2.01
N PHE A 66 -15.32 2.22 -1.06
CA PHE A 66 -14.27 3.12 -0.58
C PHE A 66 -13.38 3.62 -1.72
N TYR A 67 -12.87 2.73 -2.55
CA TYR A 67 -11.99 3.10 -3.65
C TYR A 67 -12.71 3.98 -4.69
N THR A 68 -13.89 3.57 -5.15
CA THR A 68 -14.59 4.29 -6.22
C THR A 68 -15.23 5.60 -5.79
N GLN A 69 -15.71 5.69 -4.56
CA GLN A 69 -16.44 6.88 -4.08
C GLN A 69 -15.57 7.81 -3.25
N CYS A 70 -14.59 7.30 -2.50
CA CYS A 70 -13.71 8.13 -1.69
C CYS A 70 -12.40 8.43 -2.43
N VAL A 71 -11.63 7.41 -2.79
CA VAL A 71 -10.30 7.61 -3.40
C VAL A 71 -10.41 8.29 -4.76
N CYS A 72 -11.21 7.74 -5.66
CA CYS A 72 -11.32 8.23 -7.03
C CYS A 72 -12.11 9.54 -7.21
N LYS A 73 -12.75 10.06 -6.15
CA LYS A 73 -13.55 11.31 -6.25
C LYS A 73 -13.06 12.41 -5.30
N HIS A 74 -12.76 12.06 -4.05
CA HIS A 74 -12.45 13.02 -3.00
C HIS A 74 -10.97 13.11 -2.66
N LEU A 75 -10.16 12.10 -3.03
CA LEU A 75 -8.72 12.07 -2.75
C LEU A 75 -7.86 12.15 -4.02
N LEU A 76 -8.42 12.67 -5.12
CA LEU A 76 -7.70 12.80 -6.39
C LEU A 76 -6.50 13.74 -6.31
N HIS A 77 -6.50 14.74 -5.41
CA HIS A 77 -5.34 15.61 -5.20
C HIS A 77 -4.16 14.86 -4.57
N LEU A 78 -4.44 13.83 -3.77
CA LEU A 78 -3.42 12.95 -3.17
C LEU A 78 -3.05 11.79 -4.11
N PHE A 79 -4.02 11.26 -4.86
CA PHE A 79 -3.87 10.14 -5.78
C PHE A 79 -4.29 10.54 -7.20
N PRO A 80 -3.50 11.36 -7.93
CA PRO A 80 -3.93 11.94 -9.20
C PRO A 80 -4.07 10.92 -10.33
N LYS A 81 -3.41 9.76 -10.23
CA LYS A 81 -3.36 8.73 -11.29
C LYS A 81 -4.00 7.41 -10.87
N THR A 82 -5.28 7.47 -10.50
CA THR A 82 -6.05 6.27 -10.16
C THR A 82 -6.24 5.32 -11.36
N VAL A 83 -6.51 4.05 -11.05
CA VAL A 83 -6.81 2.99 -12.03
C VAL A 83 -8.23 2.46 -11.83
N SER A 84 -8.73 1.62 -12.74
CA SER A 84 -10.02 0.94 -12.54
C SER A 84 -9.98 0.05 -11.29
N TYR A 85 -11.14 -0.18 -10.66
CA TYR A 85 -11.21 -1.00 -9.44
C TYR A 85 -10.63 -2.41 -9.65
N ASN A 86 -10.93 -3.06 -10.77
CA ASN A 86 -10.39 -4.40 -11.05
C ASN A 86 -8.87 -4.37 -11.14
N ARG A 87 -8.30 -3.35 -11.80
CA ARG A 87 -6.85 -3.18 -11.87
C ARG A 87 -6.25 -2.89 -10.49
N PHE A 88 -6.95 -2.14 -9.64
CA PHE A 88 -6.54 -1.91 -8.27
C PHE A 88 -6.49 -3.22 -7.47
N VAL A 89 -7.49 -4.11 -7.60
CA VAL A 89 -7.49 -5.44 -6.96
C VAL A 89 -6.34 -6.32 -7.44
N GLU A 90 -5.99 -6.28 -8.72
CA GLU A 90 -4.79 -6.97 -9.24
C GLU A 90 -3.51 -6.44 -8.58
N LEU A 91 -3.39 -5.12 -8.42
CA LEU A 91 -2.23 -4.48 -7.79
C LEU A 91 -2.11 -4.85 -6.30
N GLN A 92 -3.23 -4.98 -5.58
CA GLN A 92 -3.22 -5.40 -4.18
C GLN A 92 -2.50 -6.75 -4.01
N LYS A 93 -2.76 -7.70 -4.90
CA LYS A 93 -2.10 -9.02 -4.88
C LYS A 93 -0.58 -8.89 -5.03
N SER A 94 -0.12 -7.97 -5.88
CA SER A 94 1.32 -7.75 -6.11
C SER A 94 2.04 -7.07 -4.93
N VAL A 95 1.32 -6.28 -4.13
CA VAL A 95 1.91 -5.56 -2.98
C VAL A 95 1.69 -6.27 -1.65
N LEU A 96 0.96 -7.39 -1.61
CA LEU A 96 0.57 -8.06 -0.38
C LEU A 96 1.78 -8.37 0.52
N LEU A 97 2.85 -8.93 -0.07
CA LEU A 97 4.09 -9.20 0.67
C LEU A 97 4.71 -7.92 1.23
N SER A 98 4.86 -6.89 0.38
CA SER A 98 5.39 -5.59 0.78
C SER A 98 4.58 -4.95 1.90
N LEU A 99 3.25 -5.03 1.82
CA LEU A 99 2.34 -4.52 2.83
C LEU A 99 2.51 -5.26 4.17
N THR A 100 2.57 -6.59 4.15
CA THR A 100 2.74 -7.39 5.38
C THR A 100 4.06 -7.08 6.07
N VAL A 101 5.16 -6.99 5.32
CA VAL A 101 6.47 -6.62 5.86
C VAL A 101 6.45 -5.17 6.35
N PHE A 102 5.85 -4.24 5.61
CA PHE A 102 5.72 -2.85 6.02
C PHE A 102 4.96 -2.70 7.34
N ILE A 103 3.81 -3.38 7.49
CA ILE A 103 3.04 -3.36 8.74
C ILE A 103 3.88 -3.90 9.89
N LYS A 104 4.60 -5.01 9.68
CA LYS A 104 5.37 -5.67 10.73
C LYS A 104 6.62 -4.88 11.14
N GLU A 105 7.36 -4.34 10.19
CA GLU A 105 8.68 -3.76 10.45
C GLU A 105 8.63 -2.24 10.66
N VAL A 106 7.64 -1.56 10.08
CA VAL A 106 7.54 -0.08 10.13
C VAL A 106 6.41 0.39 11.04
N LEU A 107 5.24 -0.24 10.98
CA LEU A 107 4.07 0.22 11.73
C LEU A 107 3.92 -0.45 13.10
N LEU A 108 4.39 -1.69 13.26
CA LEU A 108 4.39 -2.38 14.54
C LEU A 108 5.47 -1.75 15.42
N GLY A 109 5.03 -0.98 16.42
CA GLY A 109 5.93 -0.41 17.43
C GLY A 109 6.64 -1.50 18.24
N ALA A 110 7.62 -1.08 19.05
CA ALA A 110 8.31 -1.98 19.96
C ALA A 110 7.29 -2.64 20.92
N CYS A 111 7.25 -3.97 20.90
CA CYS A 111 6.38 -4.71 21.81
C CYS A 111 6.88 -4.52 23.25
N THR A 112 6.07 -3.88 24.10
CA THR A 112 6.39 -3.66 25.52
C THR A 112 6.05 -4.87 26.39
N GLY A 113 5.87 -6.05 25.80
CA GLY A 113 5.49 -7.29 26.48
C GLY A 113 3.98 -7.60 26.47
N ILE A 114 3.14 -6.73 25.91
CA ILE A 114 1.70 -6.93 25.80
C ILE A 114 1.28 -6.62 24.36
N ALA A 115 0.57 -7.53 23.71
CA ALA A 115 0.01 -7.35 22.37
C ALA A 115 -1.47 -7.74 22.37
N TYR A 116 -2.31 -6.88 21.79
CA TYR A 116 -3.73 -7.15 21.61
C TYR A 116 -3.99 -7.55 20.16
N VAL A 117 -4.70 -8.67 19.99
CA VAL A 117 -5.19 -9.12 18.68
C VAL A 117 -6.71 -9.10 18.78
N ASP A 118 -7.36 -8.30 17.96
CA ASP A 118 -8.82 -8.20 17.88
C ASP A 118 -9.30 -8.70 16.51
N SER A 119 -10.47 -9.32 16.48
CA SER A 119 -11.10 -9.77 15.23
C SER A 119 -11.98 -8.66 14.68
N THR A 120 -11.46 -7.90 13.72
CA THR A 120 -12.20 -6.87 12.96
C THR A 120 -12.85 -7.42 11.71
#